data_AF-A0A1V5HSI4-F1
#
_entry.id   AF-A0A1V5HSI4-F1
#
_cell.length_a   1.000
_cell.length_b   1.000
_cell.length_c   1.000
_cell.angle_alpha   90.00
_cell.angle_beta   90.00
_cell.angle_gamma   90.00
#
_symmetry.space_group_name_H-M   'P 1'
#
loop_
_entity.id
_entity.type
_entity.pdbx_description
1 polymer ?
#
loop_
_entity_poly.entity_id
_entity_poly.type
_entity_poly.pdbx_seq_one_letter_code
_entity_poly.pdbx_strand_id
1 'polypeptide(L)'
;MGQYASNFAITNPILGGVATIMEKVGALSDSQALSQIKERAMLKPCFLPKDPFDPVGYLAEAKTREKTVKDISPLLKKLFLWAKKSQATMNPLLLSAVFTYMLTALGPLKKGNEELALSYGKAVLAPYRKIFGYLPYEKRVLSNPKASLKALHLSSDSGDCGPYILFLFDQIAGALDDARRGLRSITKEQTELEKKLLSIMRPKVSYSSKEIMLKLGLKSRVATKRNYLEPAIKDGLIKMTLPSKINSPLQRYIKK
;
A
#
# COMPACT_ATOMS: atom_id res chain seq x y z
N MET A 1 27.10 -6.97 -37.90
CA MET A 1 27.32 -6.18 -36.67
C MET A 1 26.10 -6.26 -35.75
N GLY A 2 25.75 -7.47 -35.32
CA GLY A 2 24.59 -7.70 -34.46
C GLY A 2 24.89 -8.85 -33.53
N GLN A 3 25.50 -8.56 -32.36
CA GLN A 3 25.68 -9.54 -31.28
C GLN A 3 26.15 -8.93 -29.94
N TYR A 4 25.94 -7.63 -29.69
CA TYR A 4 26.36 -6.99 -28.43
C TYR A 4 25.22 -6.32 -27.64
N ALA A 5 23.95 -6.62 -27.94
CA ALA A 5 22.79 -6.03 -27.25
C ALA A 5 21.98 -7.02 -26.39
N SER A 6 22.35 -8.30 -26.29
CA SER A 6 21.55 -9.30 -25.55
C SER A 6 22.04 -9.63 -24.14
N ASN A 7 23.19 -9.10 -23.69
CA ASN A 7 23.81 -9.59 -22.44
C ASN A 7 23.76 -8.62 -21.24
N PHE A 8 23.08 -7.48 -21.33
CA PHE A 8 22.94 -6.57 -20.19
C PHE A 8 21.75 -6.88 -19.26
N ALA A 9 21.00 -7.95 -19.53
CA ALA A 9 19.85 -8.38 -18.72
C ALA A 9 20.18 -9.48 -17.68
N ILE A 10 21.43 -9.92 -17.55
CA ILE A 10 21.76 -11.12 -16.76
C ILE A 10 22.57 -10.85 -15.48
N THR A 11 23.09 -9.64 -15.23
CA THR A 11 24.02 -9.44 -14.09
C THR A 11 23.50 -8.65 -12.90
N ASN A 12 22.18 -8.38 -12.78
CA ASN A 12 21.66 -7.80 -11.54
C ASN A 12 20.28 -8.36 -11.12
N PRO A 13 20.23 -9.44 -10.32
CA PRO A 13 18.99 -10.09 -9.90
C PRO A 13 18.06 -9.17 -9.08
N ILE A 14 18.57 -8.05 -8.58
CA ILE A 14 17.80 -7.04 -7.84
C ILE A 14 16.92 -6.23 -8.80
N LEU A 15 17.42 -5.82 -9.97
CA LEU A 15 16.69 -4.94 -10.90
C LEU A 15 15.55 -5.68 -11.63
N GLY A 16 15.74 -6.95 -11.99
CA GLY A 16 14.69 -7.79 -12.60
C GLY A 16 13.54 -8.10 -11.62
N GLY A 17 13.86 -8.31 -10.34
CA GLY A 17 12.87 -8.45 -9.28
C GLY A 17 12.07 -7.18 -9.04
N VAL A 18 12.74 -6.02 -9.04
CA VAL A 18 12.13 -4.70 -8.83
C VAL A 18 11.14 -4.35 -9.94
N ALA A 19 11.45 -4.61 -11.21
CA ALA A 19 10.51 -4.39 -12.32
C ALA A 19 9.26 -5.28 -12.22
N THR A 20 9.45 -6.56 -11.88
CA THR A 20 8.36 -7.51 -11.64
C THR A 20 7.48 -7.12 -10.44
N ILE A 21 8.10 -6.55 -9.39
CA ILE A 21 7.39 -6.01 -8.23
C ILE A 21 6.65 -4.72 -8.59
N MET A 22 7.24 -3.84 -9.39
CA MET A 22 6.60 -2.59 -9.87
C MET A 22 5.33 -2.88 -10.67
N GLU A 23 5.37 -3.86 -11.56
CA GLU A 23 4.20 -4.28 -12.35
C GLU A 23 3.11 -4.87 -11.45
N LYS A 24 3.49 -5.70 -10.46
CA LYS A 24 2.55 -6.31 -9.51
C LYS A 24 1.98 -5.32 -8.50
N VAL A 25 2.75 -4.33 -8.06
CA VAL A 25 2.30 -3.23 -7.17
C VAL A 25 1.40 -2.27 -7.94
N GLY A 26 1.74 -1.94 -9.20
CA GLY A 26 0.92 -1.11 -10.08
C GLY A 26 -0.47 -1.72 -10.30
N ALA A 27 -0.54 -3.02 -10.59
CA ALA A 27 -1.80 -3.76 -10.75
C ALA A 27 -2.62 -3.89 -9.44
N LEU A 28 -1.98 -3.78 -8.26
CA LEU A 28 -2.67 -3.76 -6.96
C LEU A 28 -3.16 -2.36 -6.57
N SER A 29 -2.51 -1.32 -7.13
CA SER A 29 -2.87 0.08 -6.93
C SER A 29 -4.00 0.57 -7.83
N ASP A 30 -4.56 -0.30 -8.69
CA ASP A 30 -5.71 0.03 -9.50
C ASP A 30 -6.84 0.45 -8.58
N SER A 31 -6.97 1.76 -8.46
CA SER A 31 -7.83 2.48 -7.53
C SER A 31 -9.28 2.00 -7.60
N GLN A 32 -9.69 1.39 -8.72
CA GLN A 32 -10.97 0.75 -8.91
C GLN A 32 -11.22 -0.43 -7.98
N ALA A 33 -10.26 -1.33 -7.74
CA ALA A 33 -10.49 -2.48 -6.85
C ALA A 33 -10.61 -2.05 -5.39
N LEU A 34 -9.73 -1.16 -4.93
CA LEU A 34 -9.78 -0.58 -3.58
C LEU A 34 -10.97 0.36 -3.38
N SER A 35 -11.36 1.12 -4.40
CA SER A 35 -12.56 1.98 -4.38
C SER A 35 -13.83 1.15 -4.37
N GLN A 36 -13.94 0.10 -5.20
CA GLN A 36 -15.09 -0.81 -5.20
C GLN A 36 -15.18 -1.59 -3.88
N ILE A 37 -14.06 -1.95 -3.26
CA ILE A 37 -14.02 -2.58 -1.94
C ILE A 37 -14.47 -1.60 -0.85
N LYS A 38 -14.01 -0.34 -0.89
CA LYS A 38 -14.45 0.72 0.04
C LYS A 38 -15.93 1.04 -0.11
N GLU A 39 -16.42 1.15 -1.34
CA GLU A 39 -17.83 1.41 -1.67
C GLU A 39 -18.74 0.23 -1.28
N ARG A 40 -18.29 -1.02 -1.49
CA ARG A 40 -19.00 -2.23 -1.02
C ARG A 40 -18.96 -2.40 0.50
N ALA A 41 -17.88 -1.99 1.16
CA ALA A 41 -17.76 -2.01 2.63
C ALA A 41 -18.62 -0.92 3.31
N MET A 42 -19.04 0.11 2.57
CA MET A 42 -19.84 1.23 3.08
C MET A 42 -21.37 1.02 2.98
N LEU A 43 -21.86 -0.07 2.36
CA LEU A 43 -23.30 -0.20 2.04
C LEU A 43 -24.06 -1.37 2.68
N LYS A 44 -23.45 -2.23 3.50
CA LYS A 44 -24.19 -3.19 4.36
C LYS A 44 -23.39 -3.50 5.64
N PRO A 45 -24.04 -3.76 6.79
CA PRO A 45 -23.36 -4.28 7.97
C PRO A 45 -22.54 -5.50 7.58
N CYS A 46 -21.34 -5.68 8.19
CA CYS A 46 -20.42 -6.78 7.87
C CYS A 46 -21.20 -8.04 7.52
N PHE A 47 -21.03 -8.53 6.29
CA PHE A 47 -21.55 -9.81 5.83
C PHE A 47 -20.76 -10.92 6.54
N LEU A 48 -20.96 -11.04 7.86
CA LEU A 48 -20.71 -12.27 8.56
C LEU A 48 -21.73 -13.26 7.99
N PRO A 49 -21.30 -14.40 7.42
CA PRO A 49 -22.24 -15.40 6.98
C PRO A 49 -23.16 -15.76 8.15
N LYS A 50 -24.47 -15.92 7.89
CA LYS A 50 -25.49 -16.32 8.88
C LYS A 50 -25.25 -17.73 9.50
N ASP A 51 -24.10 -18.33 9.26
CA ASP A 51 -23.60 -19.56 9.88
C ASP A 51 -23.31 -19.27 11.37
N PRO A 52 -23.38 -20.25 12.31
CA PRO A 52 -23.72 -20.05 13.73
C PRO A 52 -22.62 -19.41 14.59
N PHE A 53 -21.66 -18.75 13.97
CA PHE A 53 -20.73 -17.86 14.64
C PHE A 53 -21.21 -16.44 14.36
N ASP A 54 -22.07 -15.94 15.26
CA ASP A 54 -22.26 -14.50 15.47
C ASP A 54 -21.15 -14.04 16.43
N PRO A 55 -19.97 -13.66 15.92
CA PRO A 55 -18.85 -13.28 16.76
C PRO A 55 -19.10 -12.00 17.55
N VAL A 56 -20.05 -11.18 17.13
CA VAL A 56 -20.37 -9.91 17.76
C VAL A 56 -21.01 -10.16 19.13
N GLY A 57 -21.97 -11.10 19.19
CA GLY A 57 -22.56 -11.56 20.46
C GLY A 57 -21.51 -12.14 21.40
N TYR A 58 -20.61 -13.00 20.89
CA TYR A 58 -19.55 -13.62 21.72
C TYR A 58 -18.50 -12.62 22.22
N LEU A 59 -18.18 -11.58 21.46
CA LEU A 59 -17.23 -10.54 21.90
C LEU A 59 -17.86 -9.59 22.94
N ALA A 60 -19.17 -9.36 22.87
CA ALA A 60 -19.91 -8.58 23.86
C ALA A 60 -19.97 -9.28 25.23
N GLU A 61 -20.21 -10.60 25.26
CA GLU A 61 -20.20 -11.40 26.49
C GLU A 61 -18.82 -11.47 27.16
N ALA A 62 -17.75 -11.35 26.38
CA ALA A 62 -16.38 -11.53 26.86
C ALA A 62 -15.76 -10.28 27.52
N LYS A 63 -16.47 -9.13 27.54
CA LYS A 63 -16.00 -7.86 28.12
C LYS A 63 -16.05 -7.81 29.66
N THR A 64 -16.71 -8.76 30.33
CA THR A 64 -17.12 -8.63 31.74
C THR A 64 -16.28 -9.40 32.77
N ARG A 65 -15.32 -10.25 32.35
CA ARG A 65 -14.41 -10.96 33.28
C ARG A 65 -13.05 -11.29 32.65
N GLU A 66 -12.02 -11.47 33.49
CA GLU A 66 -10.73 -12.00 33.05
C GLU A 66 -10.93 -13.39 32.43
N LYS A 67 -10.59 -13.54 31.15
CA LYS A 67 -10.85 -14.76 30.38
C LYS A 67 -9.82 -15.83 30.73
N THR A 68 -10.28 -17.04 31.02
CA THR A 68 -9.37 -18.18 31.27
C THR A 68 -9.02 -18.90 29.97
N VAL A 69 -7.94 -19.69 29.99
CA VAL A 69 -7.57 -20.57 28.86
C VAL A 69 -8.70 -21.52 28.47
N LYS A 70 -9.52 -21.96 29.43
CA LYS A 70 -10.68 -22.83 29.20
C LYS A 70 -11.79 -22.13 28.42
N ASP A 71 -11.98 -20.82 28.63
CA ASP A 71 -12.98 -20.01 27.90
C ASP A 71 -12.51 -19.72 26.47
N ILE A 72 -11.22 -19.42 26.27
CA ILE A 72 -10.68 -18.94 25.00
C ILE A 72 -10.40 -20.08 24.01
N SER A 73 -9.95 -21.24 24.49
CA SER A 73 -9.53 -22.35 23.61
C SER A 73 -10.62 -22.83 22.64
N PRO A 74 -11.89 -23.01 23.05
CA PRO A 74 -12.97 -23.37 22.13
C PRO A 74 -13.24 -22.28 21.09
N LEU A 75 -13.15 -21.00 21.47
CA LEU A 75 -13.36 -19.86 20.58
C LEU A 75 -12.26 -19.76 19.52
N LEU A 76 -11.00 -19.97 19.90
CA LEU A 76 -9.89 -20.06 18.96
C LEU A 76 -10.11 -21.21 17.96
N LYS A 77 -10.45 -22.41 18.44
CA LYS A 77 -10.73 -23.56 17.55
C LYS A 77 -11.83 -23.23 16.54
N LYS A 78 -12.92 -22.60 16.97
CA LYS A 78 -14.01 -22.17 16.09
C LYS A 78 -13.53 -21.12 15.08
N LEU A 79 -12.75 -20.12 15.51
CA LEU A 79 -12.18 -19.09 14.62
C LEU A 79 -11.26 -19.69 13.55
N PHE A 80 -10.34 -20.57 13.92
CA PHE A 80 -9.44 -21.23 12.96
C PHE A 80 -10.19 -22.14 11.99
N LEU A 81 -11.19 -22.87 12.47
CA LEU A 81 -12.04 -23.71 11.60
C LEU A 81 -12.86 -22.87 10.62
N TRP A 82 -13.44 -21.76 11.09
CA TRP A 82 -14.13 -20.79 10.23
C TRP A 82 -13.20 -20.23 9.15
N ALA A 83 -11.99 -19.83 9.53
CA ALA A 83 -11.02 -19.29 8.58
C ALA A 83 -10.68 -20.31 7.50
N LYS A 84 -10.41 -21.57 7.89
CA LYS A 84 -10.13 -22.68 6.97
C LYS A 84 -11.28 -22.95 6.00
N LYS A 85 -12.53 -22.95 6.48
CA LYS A 85 -13.71 -23.14 5.63
C LYS A 85 -13.92 -21.96 4.66
N SER A 86 -13.69 -20.74 5.14
CA SER A 86 -13.93 -19.51 4.39
C SER A 86 -12.87 -19.25 3.31
N GLN A 87 -11.69 -19.88 3.38
CA GLN A 87 -10.63 -19.75 2.35
C GLN A 87 -11.10 -20.11 0.93
N ALA A 88 -12.08 -21.01 0.79
CA ALA A 88 -12.56 -21.45 -0.52
C ALA A 88 -13.50 -20.44 -1.20
N THR A 89 -14.16 -19.57 -0.43
CA THR A 89 -15.26 -18.72 -0.92
C THR A 89 -15.05 -17.23 -0.67
N MET A 90 -14.25 -16.87 0.33
CA MET A 90 -14.02 -15.47 0.71
C MET A 90 -12.77 -14.91 0.05
N ASN A 91 -12.80 -13.63 -0.30
CA ASN A 91 -11.61 -12.91 -0.76
C ASN A 91 -10.52 -12.95 0.33
N PRO A 92 -9.26 -13.33 0.01
CA PRO A 92 -8.20 -13.46 1.02
C PRO A 92 -7.87 -12.18 1.80
N LEU A 93 -8.00 -10.99 1.19
CA LEU A 93 -7.85 -9.70 1.90
C LEU A 93 -8.91 -9.53 2.97
N LEU A 94 -10.17 -9.81 2.62
CA LEU A 94 -11.29 -9.72 3.54
C LEU A 94 -11.19 -10.78 4.64
N LEU A 95 -10.84 -12.02 4.28
CA LEU A 95 -10.63 -13.11 5.22
C LEU A 95 -9.54 -12.76 6.25
N SER A 96 -8.39 -12.28 5.78
CA SER A 96 -7.29 -11.82 6.64
C SER A 96 -7.75 -10.71 7.59
N ALA A 97 -8.46 -9.70 7.08
CA ALA A 97 -8.91 -8.58 7.89
C ALA A 97 -9.92 -8.97 8.97
N VAL A 98 -10.93 -9.78 8.61
CA VAL A 98 -11.91 -10.30 9.57
C VAL A 98 -11.22 -11.20 10.59
N PHE A 99 -10.33 -12.09 10.17
CA PHE A 99 -9.58 -12.96 11.07
C PHE A 99 -8.73 -12.16 12.06
N THR A 100 -8.00 -11.14 11.58
CA THR A 100 -7.18 -10.27 12.43
C THR A 100 -8.04 -9.52 13.44
N TYR A 101 -9.16 -8.92 13.03
CA TYR A 101 -10.11 -8.30 13.96
C TYR A 101 -10.54 -9.28 15.07
N MET A 102 -11.00 -10.45 14.65
CA MET A 102 -11.51 -11.49 15.53
C MET A 102 -10.47 -11.96 16.55
N LEU A 103 -9.24 -12.21 16.11
CA LEU A 103 -8.17 -12.68 16.98
C LEU A 103 -7.71 -11.57 17.95
N THR A 104 -7.63 -10.32 17.49
CA THR A 104 -7.34 -9.17 18.35
C THR A 104 -8.41 -9.01 19.43
N ALA A 105 -9.69 -9.13 19.06
CA ALA A 105 -10.80 -8.98 19.99
C ALA A 105 -10.93 -10.15 20.98
N LEU A 106 -10.58 -11.37 20.56
CA LEU A 106 -10.51 -12.53 21.47
C LEU A 106 -9.44 -12.33 22.54
N GLY A 107 -8.26 -11.83 22.15
CA GLY A 107 -7.17 -11.50 23.06
C GLY A 107 -6.65 -12.68 23.88
N PRO A 108 -6.11 -13.74 23.25
CA PRO A 108 -5.73 -14.98 23.95
C PRO A 108 -4.51 -14.87 24.88
N LEU A 109 -3.69 -13.83 24.73
CA LEU A 109 -2.46 -13.60 25.49
C LEU A 109 -2.66 -12.49 26.52
N LYS A 110 -1.79 -12.45 27.54
CA LYS A 110 -1.73 -11.34 28.51
C LYS A 110 -1.27 -10.02 27.85
N LYS A 111 -0.37 -10.11 26.86
CA LYS A 111 0.19 -9.00 26.07
C LYS A 111 0.52 -9.52 24.67
N GLY A 112 0.60 -8.63 23.68
CA GLY A 112 1.02 -9.00 22.33
C GLY A 112 -0.09 -9.52 21.42
N ASN A 113 -1.36 -9.29 21.76
CA ASN A 113 -2.50 -9.83 21.00
C ASN A 113 -2.63 -9.24 19.60
N GLU A 114 -2.33 -7.94 19.46
CA GLU A 114 -2.38 -7.26 18.17
C GLU A 114 -1.28 -7.75 17.23
N GLU A 115 -0.05 -7.89 17.75
CA GLU A 115 1.09 -8.44 17.04
C GLU A 115 0.83 -9.88 16.58
N LEU A 116 0.26 -10.70 17.47
CA LEU A 116 -0.17 -12.07 17.15
C LEU A 116 -1.19 -12.05 15.99
N ALA A 117 -2.24 -11.25 16.13
CA ALA A 117 -3.32 -11.19 15.15
C ALA A 117 -2.85 -10.67 13.77
N LEU A 118 -1.95 -9.69 13.75
CA LEU A 118 -1.33 -9.18 12.53
C LEU A 118 -0.43 -10.22 11.87
N SER A 119 0.35 -10.96 12.66
CA SER A 119 1.22 -12.04 12.17
C SER A 119 0.41 -13.14 11.47
N TYR A 120 -0.67 -13.60 12.11
CA TYR A 120 -1.57 -14.57 11.47
C TYR A 120 -2.30 -13.98 10.26
N GLY A 121 -2.75 -12.73 10.32
CA GLY A 121 -3.35 -12.04 9.18
C GLY A 121 -2.41 -12.03 7.96
N LYS A 122 -1.12 -11.79 8.21
CA LYS A 122 -0.09 -11.81 7.17
C LYS A 122 0.13 -13.22 6.62
N ALA A 123 0.10 -14.24 7.49
CA ALA A 123 0.18 -15.64 7.08
C ALA A 123 -1.02 -16.06 6.21
N VAL A 124 -2.22 -15.52 6.45
CA VAL A 124 -3.39 -15.72 5.58
C VAL A 124 -3.19 -15.11 4.19
N LEU A 125 -2.50 -13.96 4.09
CA LEU A 125 -2.27 -13.26 2.82
C LEU A 125 -1.09 -13.77 2.01
N ALA A 126 -0.08 -14.36 2.66
CA ALA A 126 1.15 -14.78 2.00
C ALA A 126 0.93 -15.77 0.83
N PRO A 127 0.02 -16.77 0.92
CA PRO A 127 -0.31 -17.64 -0.21
C PRO A 127 -1.08 -16.94 -1.33
N TYR A 128 -1.86 -15.89 -1.01
CA TYR A 128 -2.66 -15.18 -2.00
C TYR A 128 -1.79 -14.40 -2.98
N ARG A 129 -0.87 -13.57 -2.48
CA ARG A 129 0.16 -12.90 -3.28
C ARG A 129 1.43 -12.72 -2.47
N LYS A 130 2.57 -13.13 -3.05
CA LYS A 130 3.90 -13.06 -2.40
C LYS A 130 4.22 -11.70 -1.79
N ILE A 131 3.77 -10.60 -2.41
CA ILE A 131 4.01 -9.24 -1.90
C ILE A 131 3.52 -9.05 -0.46
N PHE A 132 2.39 -9.64 -0.08
CA PHE A 132 1.87 -9.50 1.27
C PHE A 132 2.73 -10.17 2.34
N GLY A 133 3.53 -11.19 1.95
CA GLY A 133 4.53 -11.78 2.85
C GLY A 133 5.67 -10.82 3.21
N TYR A 134 5.98 -9.85 2.34
CA TYR A 134 7.05 -8.87 2.55
C TYR A 134 6.54 -7.49 2.96
N LEU A 135 5.26 -7.19 2.73
CA LEU A 135 4.65 -5.89 3.00
C LEU A 135 4.59 -5.64 4.52
N PRO A 136 5.26 -4.61 5.06
CA PRO A 136 5.32 -4.36 6.50
C PRO A 136 4.12 -3.53 6.99
N TYR A 137 2.89 -3.96 6.67
CA TYR A 137 1.68 -3.22 7.08
C TYR A 137 1.43 -3.29 8.60
N GLU A 138 1.89 -4.37 9.25
CA GLU A 138 1.85 -4.54 10.71
C GLU A 138 2.58 -3.40 11.42
N LYS A 139 3.68 -2.90 10.84
CA LYS A 139 4.45 -1.78 11.40
C LYS A 139 3.63 -0.49 11.45
N ARG A 140 2.74 -0.27 10.48
CA ARG A 140 1.87 0.93 10.43
C ARG A 140 0.74 0.84 11.44
N VAL A 141 0.21 -0.36 11.69
CA VAL A 141 -0.78 -0.60 12.74
C VAL A 141 -0.15 -0.36 14.11
N LEU A 142 0.98 -1.02 14.39
CA LEU A 142 1.67 -0.97 15.67
C LEU A 142 2.30 0.39 16.00
N SER A 143 2.58 1.23 14.99
CA SER A 143 3.05 2.59 15.20
C SER A 143 1.95 3.59 15.56
N ASN A 144 0.67 3.21 15.44
CA ASN A 144 -0.48 4.03 15.81
C ASN A 144 -1.51 3.23 16.63
N PRO A 145 -1.15 2.82 17.87
CA PRO A 145 -2.03 1.99 18.71
C PRO A 145 -3.35 2.69 19.06
N LYS A 146 -3.37 4.03 19.11
CA LYS A 146 -4.60 4.81 19.37
C LYS A 146 -5.63 4.64 18.26
N ALA A 147 -5.20 4.68 16.99
CA ALA A 147 -6.10 4.52 15.85
C ALA A 147 -6.63 3.09 15.75
N SER A 148 -5.76 2.09 15.98
CA SER A 148 -6.17 0.70 15.98
C SER A 148 -7.18 0.40 17.09
N LEU A 149 -6.89 0.84 18.32
CA LEU A 149 -7.78 0.68 19.46
C LEU A 149 -9.14 1.35 19.21
N LYS A 150 -9.15 2.55 18.63
CA LYS A 150 -10.39 3.23 18.23
C LYS A 150 -11.20 2.40 17.23
N ALA A 151 -10.56 1.85 16.20
CA ALA A 151 -11.24 1.03 15.19
C ALA A 151 -11.79 -0.27 15.80
N LEU A 152 -11.06 -0.87 16.74
CA LEU A 152 -11.48 -2.06 17.49
C LEU A 152 -12.72 -1.76 18.34
N HIS A 153 -12.72 -0.66 19.10
CA HIS A 153 -13.87 -0.25 19.91
C HIS A 153 -15.09 0.06 19.06
N LEU A 154 -14.94 0.86 18.00
CA LEU A 154 -16.05 1.17 17.10
C LEU A 154 -16.70 -0.11 16.56
N SER A 155 -15.87 -1.09 16.16
CA SER A 155 -16.37 -2.36 15.63
C SER A 155 -17.06 -3.22 16.68
N SER A 156 -16.52 -3.23 17.91
CA SER A 156 -17.10 -3.97 19.02
C SER A 156 -18.41 -3.36 19.50
N ASP A 157 -18.51 -2.03 19.54
CA ASP A 157 -19.67 -1.31 20.08
C ASP A 157 -20.82 -1.27 19.07
N SER A 158 -20.51 -1.21 17.76
CA SER A 158 -21.52 -1.31 16.69
C SER A 158 -21.93 -2.75 16.38
N GLY A 159 -21.16 -3.72 16.88
CA GLY A 159 -21.35 -5.11 16.49
C GLY A 159 -21.12 -5.37 15.00
N ASP A 160 -20.15 -4.67 14.42
CA ASP A 160 -19.85 -4.75 12.99
C ASP A 160 -18.32 -4.68 12.82
N CYS A 161 -17.71 -5.62 12.11
CA CYS A 161 -16.28 -5.61 11.85
C CYS A 161 -15.81 -4.56 10.82
N GLY A 162 -16.74 -3.89 10.14
CA GLY A 162 -16.48 -2.93 9.07
C GLY A 162 -15.48 -1.83 9.44
N PRO A 163 -15.61 -1.13 10.58
CA PRO A 163 -14.68 -0.08 10.97
C PRO A 163 -13.22 -0.57 11.08
N TYR A 164 -12.99 -1.75 11.68
CA TYR A 164 -11.65 -2.33 11.80
C TYR A 164 -11.11 -2.79 10.45
N ILE A 165 -11.94 -3.40 9.60
CA ILE A 165 -11.53 -3.83 8.25
C ILE A 165 -11.09 -2.63 7.42
N LEU A 166 -11.86 -1.54 7.43
CA LEU A 166 -11.52 -0.31 6.72
C LEU A 166 -10.22 0.30 7.25
N PHE A 167 -10.02 0.33 8.56
CA PHE A 167 -8.77 0.75 9.17
C PHE A 167 -7.58 -0.10 8.69
N LEU A 168 -7.71 -1.42 8.69
CA LEU A 168 -6.63 -2.32 8.28
C LEU A 168 -6.32 -2.21 6.78
N PHE A 169 -7.34 -2.06 5.94
CA PHE A 169 -7.17 -1.81 4.50
C PHE A 169 -6.46 -0.49 4.24
N ASP A 170 -6.72 0.55 5.03
CA ASP A 170 -5.96 1.80 4.96
C ASP A 170 -4.48 1.59 5.32
N GLN A 171 -4.17 0.78 6.34
CA GLN A 171 -2.79 0.45 6.70
C GLN A 171 -2.08 -0.35 5.61
N ILE A 172 -2.77 -1.31 4.98
CA ILE A 172 -2.23 -2.08 3.86
C ILE A 172 -1.98 -1.17 2.65
N ALA A 173 -2.95 -0.32 2.28
CA ALA A 173 -2.82 0.62 1.18
C ALA A 173 -1.65 1.60 1.40
N GLY A 174 -1.56 2.13 2.63
CA GLY A 174 -0.44 2.97 3.02
C GLY A 174 0.91 2.25 2.92
N ALA A 175 1.00 1.01 3.38
CA ALA A 175 2.23 0.23 3.29
C ALA A 175 2.64 -0.04 1.84
N LEU A 176 1.68 -0.25 0.94
CA LEU A 176 1.94 -0.37 -0.50
C LEU A 176 2.50 0.94 -1.08
N ASP A 177 1.96 2.07 -0.64
CA ASP A 177 2.46 3.39 -1.03
C ASP A 177 3.87 3.68 -0.48
N ASP A 178 4.16 3.30 0.76
CA ASP A 178 5.50 3.36 1.34
C ASP A 178 6.48 2.51 0.54
N ALA A 179 6.09 1.26 0.22
CA ALA A 179 6.91 0.36 -0.59
C ALA A 179 7.17 0.95 -1.98
N ARG A 180 6.15 1.53 -2.62
CA ARG A 180 6.29 2.21 -3.91
C ARG A 180 7.21 3.43 -3.84
N ARG A 181 7.13 4.24 -2.77
CA ARG A 181 8.03 5.37 -2.54
C ARG A 181 9.47 4.91 -2.27
N GLY A 182 9.63 3.89 -1.43
CA GLY A 182 10.92 3.29 -1.12
C GLY A 182 11.58 2.73 -2.38
N LEU A 183 10.81 2.02 -3.21
CA LEU A 183 11.29 1.51 -4.48
C LEU A 183 11.70 2.62 -5.43
N ARG A 184 10.89 3.68 -5.54
CA ARG A 184 11.29 4.89 -6.27
C ARG A 184 12.55 5.52 -5.71
N SER A 185 12.80 5.45 -4.40
CA SER A 185 14.03 5.98 -3.79
C SER A 185 15.26 5.10 -4.08
N ILE A 186 15.09 3.79 -4.17
CA ILE A 186 16.15 2.83 -4.54
C ILE A 186 16.44 2.93 -6.04
N THR A 187 15.41 3.11 -6.87
CA THR A 187 15.58 3.40 -8.30
C THR A 187 15.93 4.87 -8.58
N LYS A 188 15.87 5.75 -7.57
CA LYS A 188 16.42 7.12 -7.60
C LYS A 188 17.95 7.07 -7.41
N GLU A 189 18.62 6.27 -8.21
CA GLU A 189 19.65 6.96 -8.99
C GLU A 189 18.88 7.98 -9.81
N GLN A 190 19.02 9.28 -9.51
CA GLN A 190 18.54 10.32 -10.43
C GLN A 190 18.92 9.84 -11.84
N THR A 191 17.94 9.68 -12.72
CA THR A 191 18.26 9.17 -14.06
C THR A 191 19.35 10.09 -14.64
N GLU A 192 20.30 9.55 -15.40
CA GLU A 192 21.39 10.37 -15.93
C GLU A 192 20.88 11.62 -16.69
N LEU A 193 19.64 11.56 -17.20
CA LEU A 193 18.90 12.67 -17.80
C LEU A 193 18.48 13.73 -16.78
N GLU A 194 17.94 13.35 -15.62
CA GLU A 194 17.57 14.26 -14.53
C GLU A 194 18.80 14.91 -13.89
N LYS A 195 19.91 14.16 -13.70
CA LYS A 195 21.18 14.72 -13.23
C LYS A 195 21.68 15.81 -14.17
N LYS A 196 21.70 15.52 -15.48
CA LYS A 196 22.09 16.48 -16.53
C LYS A 196 21.16 17.70 -16.58
N LEU A 197 19.86 17.50 -16.41
CA LEU A 197 18.91 18.61 -16.32
C LEU A 197 19.18 19.49 -15.10
N LEU A 198 19.36 18.89 -13.93
CA LEU A 198 19.56 19.63 -12.68
C LEU A 198 20.93 20.30 -12.59
N SER A 199 21.94 19.81 -13.30
CA SER A 199 23.28 20.42 -13.34
C SER A 199 23.30 21.72 -14.14
N ILE A 200 22.46 21.87 -15.17
CA ILE A 200 22.38 23.10 -15.96
C ILE A 200 21.45 24.17 -15.37
N MET A 201 20.58 23.80 -14.42
CA MET A 201 19.59 24.69 -13.81
C MET A 201 20.11 25.30 -12.51
N ARG A 202 20.22 26.63 -12.47
CA ARG A 202 20.56 27.36 -11.25
C ARG A 202 19.36 27.47 -10.30
N PRO A 203 19.57 27.44 -8.96
CA PRO A 203 18.52 27.64 -7.97
C PRO A 203 17.79 28.98 -8.17
N LYS A 204 16.47 28.99 -7.99
CA LYS A 204 15.59 30.18 -8.09
C LYS A 204 15.56 30.89 -9.46
N VAL A 205 16.25 30.37 -10.49
CA VAL A 205 16.20 30.90 -11.86
C VAL A 205 15.18 30.13 -12.68
N SER A 206 14.39 30.83 -13.49
CA SER A 206 13.41 30.22 -14.40
C SER A 206 13.97 30.08 -15.81
N TYR A 207 13.73 28.94 -16.43
CA TYR A 207 14.16 28.64 -17.80
C TYR A 207 12.97 28.24 -18.67
N SER A 208 12.94 28.69 -19.91
CA SER A 208 12.03 28.17 -20.93
C SER A 208 12.49 26.79 -21.41
N SER A 209 11.57 26.03 -22.01
CA SER A 209 11.90 24.73 -22.63
C SER A 209 12.98 24.86 -23.72
N LYS A 210 13.02 25.99 -24.45
CA LYS A 210 14.04 26.25 -25.49
C LYS A 210 15.42 26.47 -24.88
N GLU A 211 15.53 27.24 -23.80
CA GLU A 211 16.80 27.48 -23.10
C GLU A 211 17.38 26.19 -22.51
N ILE A 212 16.52 25.36 -21.90
CA ILE A 212 16.93 24.04 -21.37
C ILE A 212 17.43 23.14 -22.50
N MET A 213 16.68 23.06 -23.61
CA MET A 213 17.06 22.27 -24.78
C MET A 213 18.44 22.68 -25.31
N LEU A 214 18.68 23.98 -25.48
CA LEU A 214 19.96 24.51 -25.96
C LEU A 214 21.11 24.21 -24.99
N LYS A 215 20.89 24.39 -23.69
CA LYS A 215 21.90 24.11 -22.66
C LYS A 215 22.27 22.62 -22.57
N LEU A 216 21.34 21.72 -22.89
CA LEU A 216 21.58 20.29 -22.97
C LEU A 216 22.17 19.84 -24.31
N GLY A 217 22.34 20.74 -25.29
CA GLY A 217 22.81 20.41 -26.63
C GLY A 217 21.81 19.57 -27.45
N LEU A 218 20.52 19.63 -27.12
CA LEU A 218 19.48 18.85 -27.77
C LEU A 218 18.89 19.59 -28.97
N LYS A 219 18.47 18.83 -29.99
CA LYS A 219 17.89 19.38 -31.23
C LYS A 219 16.36 19.41 -31.25
N SER A 220 15.71 18.59 -30.41
CA SER A 220 14.24 18.43 -30.41
C SER A 220 13.60 18.92 -29.12
N ARG A 221 12.69 19.90 -29.27
CA ARG A 221 11.91 20.44 -28.16
C ARG A 221 10.92 19.42 -27.59
N VAL A 222 10.34 18.58 -28.46
CA VAL A 222 9.40 17.52 -28.07
C VAL A 222 10.11 16.46 -27.24
N ALA A 223 11.27 15.99 -27.70
CA ALA A 223 12.07 15.00 -26.96
C ALA A 223 12.57 15.57 -25.62
N THR A 224 12.98 16.84 -25.59
CA THR A 224 13.37 17.51 -24.34
C THR A 224 12.23 17.54 -23.33
N LYS A 225 11.01 17.87 -23.78
CA LYS A 225 9.83 17.89 -22.91
C LYS A 225 9.52 16.49 -22.36
N ARG A 226 9.42 15.49 -23.25
CA ARG A 226 9.02 14.12 -22.89
C ARG A 226 10.06 13.40 -22.02
N ASN A 227 11.34 13.58 -22.30
CA ASN A 227 12.41 12.79 -21.67
C ASN A 227 13.08 13.49 -20.48
N TYR A 228 13.00 14.82 -20.38
CA TYR A 228 13.66 15.57 -19.31
C TYR A 228 12.65 16.32 -18.44
N LEU A 229 11.75 17.12 -19.03
CA LEU A 229 10.88 18.02 -18.26
C LEU A 229 9.73 17.28 -17.58
N GLU A 230 8.98 16.45 -18.31
CA GLU A 230 7.83 15.73 -17.78
C GLU A 230 8.20 14.77 -16.62
N PRO A 231 9.27 13.96 -16.73
CA PRO A 231 9.73 13.14 -15.61
C PRO A 231 10.14 13.98 -14.39
N ALA A 232 10.94 15.04 -14.60
CA ALA A 232 11.40 15.88 -13.50
C ALA A 232 10.28 16.67 -12.80
N ILE A 233 9.21 17.03 -13.52
CA ILE A 233 8.00 17.63 -12.93
C ILE A 233 7.23 16.59 -12.10
N LYS A 234 7.04 15.39 -12.67
CA LYS A 234 6.34 14.28 -12.02
C LYS A 234 7.04 13.85 -10.72
N ASP A 235 8.37 13.90 -10.72
CA ASP A 235 9.20 13.54 -9.58
C ASP A 235 9.46 14.71 -8.62
N GLY A 236 8.93 15.90 -8.94
CA GLY A 236 8.95 17.08 -8.08
C GLY A 236 10.31 17.77 -7.96
N LEU A 237 11.25 17.47 -8.87
CA LEU A 237 12.59 18.05 -8.93
C LEU A 237 12.58 19.48 -9.50
N ILE A 238 11.60 19.77 -10.35
CA ILE A 238 11.36 21.10 -10.92
C ILE A 238 9.86 21.44 -10.83
N LYS A 239 9.52 22.73 -10.92
CA LYS A 239 8.14 23.22 -10.94
C LYS A 239 7.88 24.12 -12.16
N MET A 240 6.64 24.11 -12.63
CA MET A 240 6.13 25.03 -13.65
C MET A 240 5.80 26.39 -13.04
N THR A 241 6.02 27.48 -13.78
CA THR A 241 5.58 28.82 -13.38
C THR A 241 4.10 29.05 -13.64
N LEU A 242 3.55 28.40 -14.68
CA LEU A 242 2.13 28.48 -15.06
C LEU A 242 1.48 27.09 -15.02
N PRO A 243 1.14 26.55 -13.83
CA PRO A 243 0.58 25.21 -13.71
C PRO A 243 -0.82 25.07 -14.35
N SER A 244 -1.64 26.13 -14.36
CA SER A 244 -2.98 26.13 -14.95
C SER A 244 -3.00 26.14 -16.48
N LYS A 245 -1.88 26.49 -17.13
CA LYS A 245 -1.76 26.58 -18.60
C LYS A 245 -0.49 25.87 -19.08
N ILE A 246 -0.51 24.55 -19.04
CA ILE A 246 0.65 23.67 -19.29
C ILE A 246 1.29 23.90 -20.66
N ASN A 247 0.48 24.17 -21.70
CA ASN A 247 0.95 24.38 -23.08
C ASN A 247 1.18 25.86 -23.43
N SER A 248 1.23 26.76 -22.43
CA SER A 248 1.49 28.18 -22.67
C SER A 248 2.88 28.41 -23.31
N PRO A 249 3.00 29.28 -24.33
CA PRO A 249 4.30 29.66 -24.88
C PRO A 249 5.19 30.36 -23.85
N LEU A 250 4.59 30.97 -22.82
CA LEU A 250 5.26 31.64 -21.70
C LEU A 250 5.62 30.69 -20.55
N GLN A 251 5.42 29.38 -20.71
CA GLN A 251 5.74 28.41 -19.67
C GLN A 251 7.24 28.37 -19.38
N ARG A 252 7.59 28.46 -18.09
CA ARG A 252 8.97 28.34 -17.60
C ARG A 252 9.05 27.32 -16.46
N TYR A 253 10.26 26.85 -16.21
CA TYR A 253 10.57 25.79 -15.25
C TYR A 253 11.63 26.27 -14.26
N ILE A 254 11.42 25.99 -12.98
CA ILE A 254 12.30 26.40 -11.88
C ILE A 254 12.73 25.14 -11.12
N LYS A 255 14.02 25.04 -10.80
CA LYS A 255 14.58 24.00 -9.93
C LYS A 255 14.02 24.15 -8.52
N LYS A 256 13.50 23.05 -7.96
CA LYS A 256 13.02 23.00 -6.58
C LYS A 256 14.17 22.82 -5.60
#